data_AF-A0A0D2BUX6-F1
#
_entry.id   AF-A0A0D2BUX6-F1
#
_cell.length_a   1.000
_cell.length_b   1.000
_cell.length_c   1.000
_cell.angle_alpha   90.00
_cell.angle_beta   90.00
_cell.angle_gamma   90.00
#
_symmetry.space_group_name_H-M   'P 1'
#
loop_
_entity.id
_entity.type
_entity.pdbx_description
1 polymer ?
#
loop_
_entity_poly.entity_id
_entity_poly.type
_entity_poly.pdbx_seq_one_letter_code
_entity_poly.pdbx_strand_id
1 'polypeptide(L)'
;MVQGISQSGETKSGGAPSQLTATFIDNMLETHVLQNKIQHDLRPAYARRYYKPMEAIETHLPPLGLPASLACDVDHLCQRAREEEAVSVISGSKPIAEEDDTEGQEAFSHNIRLCIAWEDEDLLHESVARLTRIIKGELNSAHS
;
A
#
# COMPACT_ATOMS: atom_id res chain seq x y z
N MET A 1 19.10 -33.39 3.21
CA MET A 1 18.14 -32.29 2.97
C MET A 1 17.57 -31.97 4.35
N VAL A 2 17.74 -30.74 4.86
CA VAL A 2 17.63 -30.29 6.28
C VAL A 2 18.99 -30.11 6.99
N GLN A 3 19.81 -29.19 6.48
CA GLN A 3 20.87 -28.53 7.26
C GLN A 3 20.87 -27.00 7.11
N GLY A 4 20.06 -26.43 6.20
CA GLY A 4 19.99 -24.98 5.97
C GLY A 4 19.03 -24.20 6.87
N ILE A 5 18.11 -24.86 7.58
CA ILE A 5 17.13 -24.20 8.46
C ILE A 5 17.65 -23.98 9.89
N SER A 6 18.76 -24.61 10.28
CA SER A 6 19.30 -24.52 11.63
C SER A 6 20.25 -23.33 11.85
N GLN A 7 20.62 -22.57 10.82
CA GLN A 7 21.48 -21.39 10.98
C GLN A 7 20.72 -20.07 11.14
N SER A 8 19.38 -20.08 11.11
CA SER A 8 18.57 -18.84 11.23
C SER A 8 17.95 -18.63 12.61
N GLY A 9 18.41 -19.35 13.64
CA GLY A 9 17.95 -19.18 15.02
C GLY A 9 19.00 -18.50 15.91
N GLU A 10 18.68 -17.28 16.36
CA GLU A 10 19.06 -16.68 17.66
C GLU A 10 20.20 -15.65 17.78
N THR A 11 21.04 -15.34 16.78
CA THR A 11 22.21 -14.45 17.03
C THR A 11 22.33 -13.17 16.20
N LYS A 12 21.22 -12.44 16.00
CA LYS A 12 21.20 -10.96 16.05
C LYS A 12 19.76 -10.42 15.99
N SER A 13 19.25 -10.00 17.14
CA SER A 13 18.01 -9.22 17.36
C SER A 13 16.68 -9.98 17.25
N GLY A 14 16.01 -10.12 18.40
CA GLY A 14 14.63 -10.62 18.54
C GLY A 14 14.52 -12.10 18.86
N GLY A 15 14.54 -12.47 20.15
CA GLY A 15 14.43 -13.86 20.61
C GLY A 15 13.23 -14.60 20.00
N ALA A 16 13.40 -15.92 19.79
CA ALA A 16 12.45 -16.85 19.17
C ALA A 16 11.00 -16.35 19.11
N PRO A 17 10.47 -15.93 17.94
CA PRO A 17 9.03 -15.75 17.77
C PRO A 17 8.37 -17.13 17.63
N SER A 18 8.41 -17.92 18.71
CA SER A 18 7.69 -19.16 18.99
C SER A 18 7.90 -20.34 18.01
N GLN A 19 8.60 -21.38 18.46
CA GLN A 19 8.57 -22.74 17.86
C GLN A 19 7.14 -23.21 17.52
N LEU A 20 6.14 -22.78 18.30
CA LEU A 20 4.73 -23.03 18.06
C LEU A 20 4.21 -22.39 16.75
N THR A 21 4.53 -21.13 16.46
CA THR A 21 4.12 -20.48 15.20
C THR A 21 4.80 -21.15 14.01
N ALA A 22 6.08 -21.53 14.14
CA ALA A 22 6.78 -22.30 13.12
C ALA A 22 6.09 -23.66 12.87
N THR A 23 5.64 -24.34 13.93
CA THR A 23 4.88 -25.60 13.84
C THR A 23 3.53 -25.40 13.14
N PHE A 24 2.81 -24.31 13.44
CA PHE A 24 1.55 -24.00 12.75
C PHE A 24 1.78 -23.68 11.27
N ILE A 25 2.81 -22.92 10.92
CA ILE A 25 3.15 -22.61 9.52
C ILE A 25 3.51 -23.89 8.77
N ASP A 26 4.36 -24.75 9.35
CA ASP A 26 4.75 -26.03 8.77
C ASP A 26 3.51 -26.91 8.52
N ASN A 27 2.64 -27.05 9.51
CA ASN A 27 1.40 -27.80 9.35
C ASN A 27 0.45 -27.20 8.31
N MET A 28 0.32 -25.87 8.25
CA MET A 28 -0.52 -25.20 7.25
C MET A 28 0.04 -25.36 5.82
N LEU A 29 1.36 -25.46 5.67
CA LEU A 29 2.02 -25.72 4.39
C LEU A 29 1.87 -27.18 3.96
N GLU A 30 2.06 -28.12 4.89
CA GLU A 30 1.92 -29.57 4.67
C GLU A 30 0.48 -29.95 4.31
N THR A 31 -0.49 -29.40 5.05
CA THR A 31 -1.92 -29.63 4.80
C THR A 31 -2.50 -28.83 3.65
N HIS A 32 -1.67 -27.99 3.00
CA HIS A 32 -2.06 -27.05 1.94
C HIS A 32 -3.13 -26.02 2.33
N VAL A 33 -3.45 -25.87 3.62
CA VAL A 33 -4.44 -24.90 4.11
C VAL A 33 -4.02 -23.47 3.75
N LEU A 34 -2.74 -23.13 3.88
CA LEU A 34 -2.25 -21.79 3.54
C LEU A 34 -2.40 -21.50 2.05
N GLN A 35 -1.97 -22.43 1.20
CA GLN A 35 -2.05 -22.31 -0.25
C GLN A 35 -3.51 -22.19 -0.70
N ASN A 36 -4.40 -23.01 -0.14
CA ASN A 36 -5.83 -22.96 -0.41
C ASN A 36 -6.43 -21.62 0.03
N LYS A 37 -6.09 -21.11 1.22
CA LYS A 37 -6.54 -19.79 1.71
C LYS A 37 -6.07 -18.67 0.79
N ILE A 38 -4.81 -18.71 0.35
CA ILE A 38 -4.27 -17.74 -0.60
C ILE A 38 -5.05 -17.78 -1.91
N GLN A 39 -5.25 -18.98 -2.48
CA GLN A 39 -5.84 -19.13 -3.80
C GLN A 39 -7.34 -18.86 -3.83
N HIS A 40 -8.08 -19.29 -2.81
CA HIS A 40 -9.53 -19.30 -2.83
C HIS A 40 -10.18 -18.19 -1.99
N ASP A 41 -9.45 -17.57 -1.07
CA ASP A 41 -9.98 -16.47 -0.26
C ASP A 41 -9.22 -15.17 -0.51
N LEU A 42 -7.90 -15.15 -0.29
CA LEU A 42 -7.13 -13.91 -0.32
C LEU A 42 -7.02 -13.34 -1.73
N ARG A 43 -6.63 -14.14 -2.73
CA ARG A 43 -6.52 -13.67 -4.12
C ARG A 43 -7.85 -13.08 -4.62
N PRO A 44 -9.00 -13.77 -4.48
CA PRO A 44 -10.28 -13.18 -4.87
C PRO A 44 -10.65 -11.92 -4.07
N ALA A 45 -10.42 -11.90 -2.76
CA ALA A 45 -10.73 -10.73 -1.93
C ALA A 45 -9.87 -9.51 -2.31
N TYR A 46 -8.57 -9.70 -2.48
CA TYR A 46 -7.66 -8.63 -2.91
C TYR A 46 -7.89 -8.22 -4.36
N ALA A 47 -8.34 -9.11 -5.24
CA ALA A 47 -8.74 -8.74 -6.60
C ALA A 47 -9.92 -7.77 -6.58
N ARG A 48 -10.99 -8.07 -5.82
CA ARG A 48 -12.14 -7.14 -5.70
C ARG A 48 -11.72 -5.78 -5.14
N ARG A 49 -10.95 -5.80 -4.05
CA ARG A 49 -10.41 -4.57 -3.42
C ARG A 49 -9.51 -3.79 -4.36
N TYR A 50 -8.76 -4.44 -5.24
CA TYR A 50 -7.91 -3.77 -6.21
C TYR A 50 -8.74 -3.07 -7.30
N TYR A 51 -9.78 -3.72 -7.82
CA TYR A 51 -10.56 -3.13 -8.91
C TYR A 51 -11.39 -1.91 -8.48
N LYS A 52 -11.84 -1.83 -7.22
CA LYS A 52 -12.63 -0.70 -6.71
C LYS A 52 -11.94 0.67 -6.84
N PRO A 53 -10.73 0.89 -6.32
CA PRO A 53 -10.01 2.15 -6.49
C PRO A 53 -9.54 2.32 -7.94
N MET A 54 -9.21 1.25 -8.68
CA MET A 54 -8.83 1.38 -10.10
C MET A 54 -9.98 1.91 -10.95
N GLU A 55 -11.21 1.40 -10.75
CA GLU A 55 -12.43 1.92 -11.38
C GLU A 55 -12.65 3.41 -11.03
N ALA A 56 -12.43 3.78 -9.76
CA ALA A 56 -12.52 5.17 -9.33
C ALA A 56 -11.45 6.06 -9.98
N ILE A 57 -10.22 5.56 -10.13
CA ILE A 57 -9.12 6.25 -10.83
C ILE A 57 -9.50 6.43 -12.29
N GLU A 58 -9.97 5.38 -12.96
CA GLU A 58 -10.40 5.43 -14.36
C GLU A 58 -11.63 6.32 -14.56
N THR A 59 -12.46 6.53 -13.54
CA THR A 59 -13.66 7.38 -13.63
C THR A 59 -13.34 8.85 -13.33
N HIS A 60 -12.48 9.11 -12.33
CA HIS A 60 -12.29 10.44 -11.77
C HIS A 60 -10.96 11.10 -12.15
N LEU A 61 -9.92 10.30 -12.41
CA LEU A 61 -8.59 10.74 -12.83
C LEU A 61 -8.27 10.68 -14.34
N PRO A 62 -9.10 10.19 -15.30
CA PRO A 62 -8.63 9.99 -16.67
C PRO A 62 -8.23 11.27 -17.44
N PRO A 63 -8.78 12.49 -17.21
CA PRO A 63 -8.24 13.70 -17.85
C PRO A 63 -7.08 14.32 -17.06
N LEU A 64 -6.79 13.83 -15.86
CA LEU A 64 -5.90 14.51 -14.90
C LEU A 64 -4.44 14.13 -15.04
N GLY A 65 -4.12 13.12 -15.88
CA GLY A 65 -2.80 12.53 -16.12
C GLY A 65 -1.75 13.19 -15.24
N LEU A 66 -1.69 12.75 -13.97
CA LEU A 66 -1.02 13.46 -12.87
C LEU A 66 0.26 14.03 -13.44
N PRO A 67 0.30 15.35 -13.75
CA PRO A 67 1.45 15.85 -14.48
C PRO A 67 2.65 15.49 -13.63
N ALA A 68 3.75 15.10 -14.27
CA ALA A 68 5.04 14.96 -13.59
C ALA A 68 5.40 16.23 -12.77
N SER A 69 4.64 17.30 -12.96
CA SER A 69 4.52 18.48 -12.12
C SER A 69 3.11 18.59 -11.50
N LEU A 70 2.76 17.77 -10.51
CA LEU A 70 2.13 18.36 -9.33
C LEU A 70 3.23 19.28 -8.79
N ALA A 71 3.19 20.56 -9.17
CA ALA A 71 4.11 21.56 -8.65
C ALA A 71 3.97 21.71 -7.12
N CYS A 72 2.99 21.04 -6.51
CA CYS A 72 2.81 20.96 -5.08
C CYS A 72 3.66 19.84 -4.47
N ASP A 73 4.16 20.12 -3.28
CA ASP A 73 4.74 19.14 -2.39
C ASP A 73 3.73 17.99 -2.14
N VAL A 74 4.13 16.75 -2.46
CA VAL A 74 3.28 15.56 -2.27
C VAL A 74 2.99 15.32 -0.80
N ASP A 75 3.91 15.69 0.10
CA ASP A 75 3.67 15.58 1.54
C ASP A 75 2.58 16.55 1.99
N HIS A 76 2.58 17.77 1.45
CA HIS A 76 1.50 18.74 1.67
C HIS A 76 0.15 18.23 1.14
N LEU A 77 0.13 17.64 -0.07
CA LEU A 77 -1.08 17.02 -0.63
C LEU A 77 -1.61 15.89 0.26
N CYS A 78 -0.71 15.02 0.76
CA CYS A 78 -1.08 13.93 1.68
C CYS A 78 -1.66 14.48 2.98
N GLN A 79 -1.10 15.56 3.52
CA GLN A 79 -1.60 16.21 4.72
C GLN A 79 -3.00 16.78 4.51
N ARG A 80 -3.22 17.52 3.41
CA ARG A 80 -4.53 18.08 3.06
C ARG A 80 -5.58 17.00 2.84
N ALA A 81 -5.25 15.93 2.12
CA ALA A 81 -6.16 14.80 1.90
C ALA A 81 -6.65 14.21 3.24
N ARG A 82 -5.77 14.15 4.24
CA ARG A 82 -6.09 13.65 5.58
C ARG A 82 -6.97 14.63 6.35
N GLU A 83 -6.68 15.93 6.30
CA GLU A 83 -7.38 16.94 7.09
C GLU A 83 -8.74 17.33 6.50
N GLU A 84 -8.82 17.51 5.19
CA GLU A 84 -10.00 18.08 4.52
C GLU A 84 -11.01 17.02 4.12
N GLU A 85 -10.54 15.83 3.73
CA GLU A 85 -11.39 14.78 3.14
C GLU A 85 -11.36 13.45 3.93
N ALA A 86 -10.61 13.42 5.04
CA ALA A 86 -10.38 12.24 5.87
C ALA A 86 -9.80 11.04 5.08
N VAL A 87 -8.97 11.31 4.08
CA VAL A 87 -8.31 10.30 3.24
C VAL A 87 -6.84 10.18 3.63
N SER A 88 -6.41 8.99 4.08
CA SER A 88 -5.01 8.72 4.38
C SER A 88 -4.30 8.08 3.19
N VAL A 89 -3.31 8.77 2.65
CA VAL A 89 -2.41 8.26 1.62
C VAL A 89 -0.95 8.40 2.04
N ILE A 90 -0.06 7.65 1.39
CA ILE A 90 1.36 7.61 1.75
C ILE A 90 2.15 8.27 0.62
N SER A 91 2.99 9.24 0.95
CA SER A 91 3.92 9.85 -0.02
C SER A 91 4.92 8.81 -0.51
N GLY A 92 5.23 8.81 -1.81
CA GLY A 92 6.14 7.87 -2.44
C GLY A 92 7.60 8.01 -1.98
N SER A 93 7.96 9.17 -1.41
CA SER A 93 9.24 9.38 -0.73
C SER A 93 9.35 8.63 0.60
N LYS A 94 8.24 8.14 1.19
CA LYS A 94 8.28 7.41 2.46
C LYS A 94 8.76 5.97 2.28
N PRO A 95 9.77 5.53 3.04
CA PRO A 95 10.31 4.18 2.94
C PRO A 95 9.28 3.12 3.33
N ILE A 96 9.43 1.92 2.76
CA ILE A 96 8.56 0.76 3.04
C ILE A 96 8.96 0.07 4.36
N ALA A 97 10.18 0.31 4.85
CA ALA A 97 10.72 -0.20 6.12
C ALA A 97 11.74 0.81 6.69
N GLU A 98 12.06 0.74 7.99
CA GLU A 98 13.12 1.58 8.61
C GLU A 98 14.56 1.15 8.23
N GLU A 99 14.72 0.32 7.20
CA GLU A 99 16.03 -0.09 6.69
C GLU A 99 16.50 0.90 5.60
N ASP A 100 17.78 1.24 5.68
CA ASP A 100 18.49 2.39 5.09
C ASP A 100 18.64 2.38 3.55
N ASP A 101 17.79 1.64 2.83
CA ASP A 101 17.80 1.61 1.36
C ASP A 101 17.06 2.85 0.82
N THR A 102 17.82 3.94 0.74
CA THR A 102 17.42 5.22 0.12
C THR A 102 17.55 5.20 -1.41
N GLU A 103 18.14 4.16 -2.00
CA GLU A 103 18.28 4.01 -3.44
C GLU A 103 16.90 3.89 -4.12
N GLY A 104 16.55 4.91 -4.91
CA GLY A 104 15.31 4.94 -5.70
C GLY A 104 14.14 5.73 -5.09
N GLN A 105 14.27 6.28 -3.88
CA GLN A 105 13.20 7.09 -3.26
C GLN A 105 12.92 8.40 -3.99
N GLU A 106 13.96 9.05 -4.55
CA GLU A 106 13.78 10.26 -5.37
C GLU A 106 12.92 10.02 -6.61
N ALA A 107 12.99 8.82 -7.21
CA ALA A 107 12.19 8.46 -8.38
C ALA A 107 10.67 8.43 -8.07
N PHE A 108 10.31 8.28 -6.80
CA PHE A 108 8.92 8.25 -6.32
C PHE A 108 8.50 9.49 -5.55
N SER A 109 9.34 10.52 -5.48
CA SER A 109 9.06 11.78 -4.78
C SER A 109 7.77 12.48 -5.23
N HIS A 110 7.36 12.27 -6.49
CA HIS A 110 6.11 12.81 -7.05
C HIS A 110 4.96 11.79 -7.09
N ASN A 111 5.09 10.63 -6.43
CA ASN A 111 4.10 9.57 -6.45
C ASN A 111 3.38 9.44 -5.09
N ILE A 112 2.19 8.85 -5.13
CA ILE A 112 1.41 8.52 -3.94
C ILE A 112 1.17 7.01 -3.92
N ARG A 113 1.33 6.39 -2.76
CA ARG A 113 0.98 4.99 -2.49
C ARG A 113 -0.39 4.89 -1.83
N LEU A 114 -1.23 4.05 -2.43
CA LEU A 114 -2.54 3.68 -1.89
C LEU A 114 -2.46 2.33 -1.17
N CYS A 115 -2.98 2.26 0.05
CA CYS A 115 -3.14 1.01 0.79
C CYS A 115 -4.59 0.52 0.65
N ILE A 116 -4.76 -0.70 0.14
CA ILE A 116 -6.09 -1.29 -0.12
C ILE A 116 -6.43 -2.46 0.82
N ALA A 117 -5.61 -2.68 1.85
CA ALA A 117 -5.64 -3.92 2.63
C ALA A 117 -6.73 -3.96 3.71
N TRP A 118 -6.99 -2.84 4.37
CA TRP A 118 -7.76 -2.79 5.63
C TRP A 118 -9.09 -2.07 5.53
N GLU A 119 -9.30 -1.29 4.46
CA GLU A 119 -10.52 -0.51 4.26
C GLU A 119 -11.63 -1.35 3.62
N ASP A 120 -12.88 -0.96 3.90
CA ASP A 120 -14.06 -1.54 3.25
C ASP A 120 -14.08 -1.23 1.75
N GLU A 121 -14.59 -2.17 0.95
CA GLU A 121 -14.56 -2.07 -0.52
C GLU A 121 -15.25 -0.79 -1.05
N ASP A 122 -16.30 -0.31 -0.37
CA ASP A 122 -17.01 0.92 -0.73
C ASP A 122 -16.22 2.20 -0.39
N LEU A 123 -15.41 2.16 0.70
CA LEU A 123 -14.54 3.26 1.09
C LEU A 123 -13.34 3.40 0.15
N LEU A 124 -12.88 2.32 -0.47
CA LEU A 124 -11.79 2.37 -1.44
C LEU A 124 -12.15 3.19 -2.67
N HIS A 125 -13.38 3.10 -3.16
CA HIS A 125 -13.82 3.94 -4.28
C HIS A 125 -14.00 5.40 -3.84
N GLU A 126 -14.71 5.62 -2.73
CA GLU A 126 -14.98 6.97 -2.22
C GLU A 126 -13.69 7.73 -1.87
N SER A 127 -12.70 7.06 -1.28
CA SER A 127 -11.41 7.68 -0.95
C SER A 127 -10.66 8.20 -2.18
N VAL A 128 -10.67 7.47 -3.31
CA VAL A 128 -10.11 7.96 -4.57
C VAL A 128 -10.90 9.14 -5.12
N ALA A 129 -12.24 9.07 -5.08
CA ALA A 129 -13.08 10.17 -5.53
C ALA A 129 -12.81 11.46 -4.75
N ARG A 130 -12.62 11.36 -3.43
CA ARG A 130 -12.24 12.47 -2.55
C ARG A 130 -10.83 12.98 -2.81
N LEU A 131 -9.85 12.08 -2.93
CA LEU A 131 -8.47 12.44 -3.28
C LEU A 131 -8.42 13.25 -4.58
N THR A 132 -9.26 12.88 -5.55
CA THR A 132 -9.38 13.61 -6.82
C THR A 132 -9.83 15.06 -6.62
N ARG A 133 -10.70 15.36 -5.64
CA ARG A 133 -11.17 16.73 -5.36
C ARG A 133 -10.01 17.60 -4.87
N ILE A 134 -9.18 17.07 -3.99
CA ILE A 134 -7.98 17.76 -3.50
C ILE A 134 -7.02 18.03 -4.66
N ILE A 135 -6.72 17.01 -5.47
CA ILE A 135 -5.83 17.14 -6.64
C ILE A 135 -6.35 18.22 -7.61
N LYS A 136 -7.65 18.23 -7.91
CA LYS A 136 -8.28 19.26 -8.76
C LYS A 136 -8.17 20.65 -8.14
N GLY A 137 -8.37 20.77 -6.82
CA GLY A 137 -8.22 22.03 -6.10
C GLY A 137 -6.79 22.59 -6.20
N GLU A 138 -5.77 21.75 -6.02
CA GLU A 138 -4.37 22.13 -6.16
C GLU A 138 -4.05 22.62 -7.58
N LEU A 139 -4.45 21.86 -8.61
CA LEU A 139 -4.19 22.22 -10.00
C LEU A 139 -4.85 23.54 -10.41
N ASN A 140 -6.06 23.81 -9.91
CA ASN A 140 -6.75 25.07 -10.17
C ASN A 140 -6.09 26.26 -9.45
N SER A 141 -5.50 26.03 -8.28
CA SER A 141 -4.82 27.07 -7.49
C SER A 141 -3.46 27.44 -8.08
N ALA A 142 -2.80 26.51 -8.77
CA ALA A 142 -1.52 26.74 -9.44
C ALA A 142 -1.62 27.55 -10.75
N HIS A 143 -2.83 27.75 -11.30
CA HIS A 143 -3.08 28.49 -12.55
C HIS A 143 -3.71 29.87 -12.33
N SER A 144 -3.89 30.31 -11.09
CA SER A 144 -4.50 31.60 -10.73
C SER A 144 -3.48 32.56 -10.10
#